data_AF-A0A7S0DJJ1-F1
#
_entry.id   AF-A0A7S0DJJ1-F1
#
_cell.length_a   1.000
_cell.length_b   1.000
_cell.length_c   1.000
_cell.angle_alpha   90.00
_cell.angle_beta   90.00
_cell.angle_gamma   90.00
#
_symmetry.space_group_name_H-M   'P 1'
#
loop_
_entity.id
_entity.type
_entity.pdbx_description
1 polymer ?
#
loop_
_entity_poly.entity_id
_entity_poly.type
_entity_poly.pdbx_seq_one_letter_code
_entity_poly.pdbx_strand_id
1 'polypeptide(L)'
;SYVGGLSCNMQLQGFRVEDHCTENTLWKDVVFQEAEAKESTKKALLDIQIDLPPLDGSADTKVAVNLEESSIVMSPLLVARLGEFFTPPSENSDSVDMISGWSSRQAQYLTEATNASLSQSLETYSSLWVNLSICAPKFLIPCDLCDKDSSVLVADLGRFELKTQLNDKEAMTKVVNKVEKEGYKIPLDKRLLPSRNIPTD
;
A
#
# COMPACT_ATOMS: atom_id res chain seq x y z
N SER A 1 32.12 -1.39 -25.98
CA SER A 1 30.92 -2.23 -26.09
C SER A 1 29.78 -1.42 -25.49
N TYR A 2 28.75 -1.08 -26.27
CA TYR A 2 27.59 -0.34 -25.73
C TYR A 2 26.81 -1.31 -24.84
N VAL A 3 26.78 -1.07 -23.53
CA VAL A 3 25.83 -1.79 -22.65
C VAL A 3 24.52 -1.03 -22.80
N GLY A 4 23.61 -1.55 -23.61
CA GLY A 4 22.29 -0.95 -23.77
C GLY A 4 21.51 -1.05 -22.46
N GLY A 5 21.01 0.07 -21.95
CA GLY A 5 20.06 0.12 -20.84
C GLY A 5 18.63 0.17 -21.38
N LEU A 6 17.71 -0.50 -20.69
CA LEU A 6 16.27 -0.41 -20.89
C LEU A 6 15.70 0.62 -19.92
N SER A 7 14.98 1.61 -20.43
CA SER A 7 14.17 2.53 -19.61
C SER A 7 12.73 2.41 -20.07
N CYS A 8 11.83 2.27 -19.10
CA CYS A 8 10.39 2.18 -19.31
C CYS A 8 9.69 3.20 -18.43
N ASN A 9 8.79 3.97 -19.02
CA ASN A 9 7.88 4.86 -18.31
C ASN A 9 6.45 4.46 -18.67
N MET A 10 5.64 4.16 -17.66
CA MET A 10 4.21 3.87 -17.78
C MET A 10 3.43 4.86 -16.93
N GLN A 11 2.45 5.52 -17.55
CA GLN A 11 1.61 6.52 -16.88
C GLN A 11 0.13 6.19 -17.05
N LEU A 12 -0.61 6.24 -15.94
CA LEU A 12 -2.05 6.34 -15.94
C LEU A 12 -2.43 7.79 -15.63
N GLN A 13 -3.00 8.48 -16.62
CA GLN A 13 -3.33 9.91 -16.49
C GLN A 13 -4.48 10.17 -15.53
N GLY A 14 -5.38 9.22 -15.38
CA GLY A 14 -6.54 9.32 -14.51
C GLY A 14 -7.39 8.08 -14.60
N PHE A 15 -8.18 7.87 -13.57
CA PHE A 15 -9.15 6.80 -13.49
C PHE A 15 -10.46 7.40 -12.99
N ARG A 16 -11.56 7.10 -13.68
CA ARG A 16 -12.89 7.59 -13.34
C ARG A 16 -13.88 6.43 -13.35
N VAL A 17 -14.70 6.37 -12.32
CA VAL A 17 -15.81 5.41 -12.23
C VAL A 17 -17.07 6.21 -12.00
N GLU A 18 -18.09 5.95 -12.80
CA GLU A 18 -19.39 6.60 -12.69
C GLU A 18 -20.45 5.63 -12.17
N ASP A 19 -21.35 6.14 -11.32
CA ASP A 19 -22.54 5.44 -10.87
C ASP A 19 -23.71 5.70 -11.83
N HIS A 20 -24.22 4.61 -12.40
CA HIS A 20 -25.43 4.60 -13.23
C HIS A 20 -26.55 3.74 -12.63
N CYS A 21 -26.34 3.17 -11.44
CA CYS A 21 -27.25 2.25 -10.78
C CYS A 21 -28.05 2.92 -9.67
N THR A 22 -27.55 4.01 -9.08
CA THR A 22 -28.28 4.76 -8.05
C THR A 22 -29.16 5.84 -8.68
N GLU A 23 -30.48 5.66 -8.62
CA GLU A 23 -31.43 6.66 -9.11
C GLU A 23 -31.28 7.99 -8.35
N ASN A 24 -31.29 9.11 -9.10
CA ASN A 24 -31.22 10.47 -8.57
C ASN A 24 -29.98 10.79 -7.71
N THR A 25 -28.91 9.98 -7.78
CA THR A 25 -27.66 10.30 -7.09
C THR A 25 -27.09 11.64 -7.55
N LEU A 26 -26.73 12.48 -6.59
CA LEU A 26 -25.97 13.71 -6.82
C LEU A 26 -24.46 13.41 -6.99
N TRP A 27 -24.03 12.20 -6.64
CA TRP A 27 -22.64 11.75 -6.68
C TRP A 27 -22.43 10.77 -7.83
N LYS A 28 -22.45 11.29 -9.07
CA LYS A 28 -22.26 10.47 -10.27
C LYS A 28 -20.85 9.91 -10.38
N ASP A 29 -19.84 10.67 -9.98
CA ASP A 29 -18.46 10.20 -9.99
C ASP A 29 -18.13 9.50 -8.67
N VAL A 30 -17.96 8.18 -8.73
CA VAL A 30 -17.62 7.33 -7.58
C VAL A 30 -16.12 7.36 -7.33
N VAL A 31 -15.31 7.33 -8.39
CA VAL A 31 -13.86 7.47 -8.29
C VAL A 31 -13.45 8.57 -9.23
N PHE A 32 -12.70 9.55 -8.73
CA PHE A 32 -12.20 10.65 -9.53
C PHE A 32 -10.92 11.21 -8.94
N GLN A 33 -10.10 11.83 -9.79
CA GLN A 33 -9.02 12.69 -9.34
C GLN A 33 -9.58 14.10 -9.16
N GLU A 34 -9.37 14.72 -7.99
CA GLU A 34 -9.71 16.13 -7.80
C GLU A 34 -8.90 16.98 -8.78
N ALA A 35 -9.58 17.85 -9.52
CA ALA A 35 -8.90 18.79 -10.39
C ALA A 35 -8.23 19.85 -9.49
N GLU A 36 -6.90 19.85 -9.44
CA GLU A 36 -6.20 20.99 -8.83
C GLU A 36 -6.58 22.26 -9.59
N ALA A 37 -7.02 23.30 -8.86
CA ALA A 37 -7.41 24.60 -9.40
C ALA A 37 -6.25 25.39 -10.07
N LYS A 38 -5.10 24.77 -10.29
CA LYS A 38 -3.92 25.38 -10.93
C LYS A 38 -3.68 24.73 -12.30
N GLU A 39 -4.11 25.46 -13.31
CA GLU A 39 -4.17 25.15 -14.75
C GLU A 39 -2.85 24.78 -15.46
N SER A 40 -1.73 24.47 -14.79
CA SER A 40 -0.44 24.34 -15.48
C SER A 40 0.18 22.94 -15.58
N THR A 41 -0.18 21.95 -14.77
CA THR A 41 0.25 20.55 -15.01
C THR A 41 -0.66 19.57 -14.28
N LYS A 42 -1.61 18.95 -14.99
CA LYS A 42 -2.33 17.78 -14.45
C LYS A 42 -1.32 16.64 -14.32
N LYS A 43 -0.99 16.26 -13.08
CA LYS A 43 -0.11 15.12 -12.82
C LYS A 43 -0.83 13.81 -13.11
N ALA A 44 -0.11 12.83 -13.65
CA ALA A 44 -0.62 11.49 -13.83
C ALA A 44 -1.03 10.89 -12.49
N LEU A 45 -2.17 10.20 -12.45
CA LEU A 45 -2.63 9.46 -11.27
C LEU A 45 -1.59 8.44 -10.81
N LEU A 46 -0.97 7.72 -11.75
CA LEU A 46 0.09 6.76 -11.49
C LEU A 46 1.21 6.98 -12.52
N ASP A 47 2.44 7.11 -12.06
CA ASP A 47 3.65 7.19 -12.88
C ASP A 47 4.66 6.14 -12.37
N ILE A 48 5.00 5.19 -13.23
CA ILE A 48 5.94 4.11 -12.94
C ILE A 48 7.12 4.24 -13.90
N GLN A 49 8.31 4.44 -13.35
CA GLN A 49 9.56 4.54 -14.09
C GLN A 49 10.49 3.41 -13.67
N ILE A 50 11.01 2.67 -14.64
CA ILE A 50 11.89 1.53 -14.42
C ILE A 50 13.10 1.65 -15.33
N ASP A 51 14.30 1.66 -14.76
CA ASP A 51 15.57 1.64 -15.50
C ASP A 51 16.39 0.39 -15.18
N LEU A 52 16.90 -0.28 -16.22
CA LEU A 52 17.52 -1.60 -16.20
C LEU A 52 18.66 -1.74 -17.24
N PRO A 53 19.93 -1.63 -16.86
CA PRO A 53 20.42 -0.78 -15.78
C PRO A 53 20.28 0.71 -16.15
N PRO A 54 20.19 1.62 -15.17
CA PRO A 54 20.16 3.06 -15.41
C PRO A 54 21.42 3.59 -16.09
N LEU A 55 21.25 4.62 -16.92
CA LEU A 55 22.33 5.24 -17.70
C LEU A 55 23.41 5.92 -16.84
N ASP A 56 23.06 6.32 -15.62
CA ASP A 56 24.00 6.94 -14.68
C ASP A 56 24.84 5.92 -13.89
N GLY A 57 24.61 4.61 -14.09
CA GLY A 57 25.35 3.53 -13.44
C GLY A 57 25.22 3.50 -11.92
N SER A 58 24.23 4.21 -11.38
CA SER A 58 24.07 4.36 -9.92
C SER A 58 23.50 3.11 -9.24
N ALA A 59 22.87 2.22 -10.00
CA ALA A 59 22.24 0.99 -9.52
C ALA A 59 22.23 -0.03 -10.66
N ASP A 60 21.92 -1.29 -10.37
CA ASP A 60 21.61 -2.32 -11.36
C ASP A 60 20.14 -2.23 -11.78
N THR A 61 19.28 -1.69 -10.92
CA THR A 61 17.87 -1.40 -11.20
C THR A 61 17.41 -0.16 -10.44
N LYS A 62 16.69 0.73 -11.13
CA LYS A 62 15.94 1.83 -10.50
C LYS A 62 14.46 1.66 -10.74
N VAL A 63 13.67 1.80 -9.68
CA VAL A 63 12.22 1.85 -9.74
C VAL A 63 11.74 3.11 -9.04
N ALA A 64 10.99 3.95 -9.75
CA ALA A 64 10.26 5.06 -9.15
C ALA A 64 8.76 4.87 -9.41
N VAL A 65 7.95 5.02 -8.37
CA VAL A 65 6.49 4.94 -8.46
C VAL A 65 5.91 6.14 -7.73
N ASN A 66 5.12 6.93 -8.46
CA ASN A 66 4.36 8.04 -7.90
C ASN A 66 2.87 7.76 -8.09
N LEU A 67 2.11 7.77 -7.00
CA LEU A 67 0.66 7.73 -7.01
C LEU A 67 0.12 9.04 -6.44
N GLU A 68 -0.67 9.75 -7.23
CA GLU A 68 -1.35 10.98 -6.82
C GLU A 68 -2.70 10.68 -6.17
N GLU A 69 -3.19 11.66 -5.43
CA GLU A 69 -4.42 11.53 -4.66
C GLU A 69 -5.65 11.32 -5.57
N SER A 70 -6.53 10.40 -5.17
CA SER A 70 -7.84 10.21 -5.78
C SER A 70 -8.93 10.22 -4.71
N SER A 71 -10.13 10.62 -5.09
CA SER A 71 -11.30 10.66 -4.22
C SER A 71 -12.23 9.52 -4.58
N ILE A 72 -12.70 8.80 -3.56
CA ILE A 72 -13.61 7.68 -3.66
C ILE A 72 -14.87 7.99 -2.86
N VAL A 73 -16.02 8.06 -3.52
CA VAL A 73 -17.32 8.22 -2.89
C VAL A 73 -17.87 6.84 -2.55
N MET A 74 -18.29 6.66 -1.31
CA MET A 74 -18.91 5.41 -0.86
C MET A 74 -20.28 5.68 -0.29
N SER A 75 -21.26 4.85 -0.65
CA SER A 75 -22.57 4.91 -0.02
C SER A 75 -22.47 4.44 1.44
N PRO A 76 -23.24 5.04 2.37
CA PRO A 76 -23.28 4.55 3.75
C PRO A 76 -23.67 3.08 3.86
N LEU A 77 -24.57 2.64 2.97
CA LEU A 77 -24.96 1.24 2.86
C LEU A 77 -23.76 0.35 2.51
N LEU A 78 -22.93 0.75 1.54
CA LEU A 78 -21.73 0.01 1.17
C LEU A 78 -20.75 -0.08 2.34
N VAL A 79 -20.55 1.01 3.09
CA VAL A 79 -19.67 1.01 4.27
C VAL A 79 -20.20 0.05 5.34
N ALA A 80 -21.50 0.08 5.63
CA ALA A 80 -22.13 -0.84 6.56
C ALA A 80 -21.98 -2.31 6.12
N ARG A 81 -22.21 -2.59 4.82
CA ARG A 81 -22.05 -3.93 4.25
C ARG A 81 -20.61 -4.42 4.24
N LEU A 82 -19.64 -3.53 4.00
CA LEU A 82 -18.23 -3.88 4.13
C LEU A 82 -17.88 -4.21 5.58
N GLY A 83 -18.39 -3.43 6.54
CA GLY A 83 -18.26 -3.75 7.97
C GLY A 83 -18.81 -5.13 8.32
N GLU A 84 -20.03 -5.44 7.86
CA GLU A 84 -20.65 -6.77 8.02
C GLU A 84 -19.82 -7.86 7.34
N PHE A 85 -19.32 -7.63 6.13
CA PHE A 85 -18.52 -8.59 5.38
C PHE A 85 -17.22 -8.97 6.11
N PHE A 86 -16.54 -8.00 6.72
CA PHE A 86 -15.34 -8.25 7.52
C PHE A 86 -15.65 -8.70 8.96
N THR A 87 -16.93 -8.68 9.37
CA THR A 87 -17.35 -9.18 10.67
C THR A 87 -17.67 -10.68 10.57
N PRO A 88 -16.94 -11.55 11.27
CA PRO A 88 -17.18 -12.99 11.20
C PRO A 88 -18.60 -13.35 11.69
N PRO A 89 -19.37 -14.17 10.94
CA PRO A 89 -20.71 -14.58 11.35
C PRO A 89 -20.67 -15.52 12.57
N SER A 90 -21.60 -15.36 13.51
CA SER A 90 -21.62 -16.07 14.79
C SER A 90 -22.03 -17.54 14.73
N GLU A 91 -22.66 -17.99 13.63
CA GLU A 91 -23.33 -19.29 13.57
C GLU A 91 -22.44 -20.45 13.07
N ASN A 92 -21.23 -20.15 12.57
CA ASN A 92 -20.29 -21.16 12.04
C ASN A 92 -18.84 -20.84 12.44
N SER A 93 -18.56 -20.64 13.74
CA SER A 93 -17.21 -20.34 14.26
C SER A 93 -16.13 -21.27 13.67
N ASP A 94 -16.43 -22.57 13.60
CA ASP A 94 -15.49 -23.58 13.12
C ASP A 94 -15.18 -23.44 11.61
N SER A 95 -16.13 -22.95 10.82
CA SER A 95 -15.94 -22.71 9.38
C SER A 95 -15.28 -21.36 9.10
N VAL A 96 -15.53 -20.36 9.96
CA VAL A 96 -14.87 -19.05 9.92
C VAL A 96 -13.39 -19.19 10.28
N ASP A 97 -13.05 -19.97 11.31
CA ASP A 97 -11.67 -20.26 11.68
C ASP A 97 -10.93 -21.03 10.58
N MET A 98 -11.66 -21.87 9.84
CA MET A 98 -11.11 -22.52 8.66
C MET A 98 -10.84 -21.52 7.53
N ILE A 99 -11.80 -20.67 7.14
CA ILE A 99 -11.61 -19.68 6.05
C ILE A 99 -10.55 -18.64 6.43
N SER A 100 -10.56 -18.14 7.67
CA SER A 100 -9.56 -17.19 8.17
C SER A 100 -8.18 -17.84 8.21
N GLY A 101 -8.08 -19.10 8.63
CA GLY A 101 -6.86 -19.89 8.58
C GLY A 101 -6.35 -20.10 7.15
N TRP A 102 -7.22 -20.34 6.18
CA TRP A 102 -6.87 -20.49 4.76
C TRP A 102 -6.44 -19.16 4.13
N SER A 103 -7.17 -18.07 4.38
CA SER A 103 -6.80 -16.72 3.92
C SER A 103 -5.49 -16.27 4.55
N SER A 104 -5.29 -16.53 5.84
CA SER A 104 -4.04 -16.21 6.54
C SER A 104 -2.89 -17.01 5.96
N ARG A 105 -3.08 -18.31 5.68
CA ARG A 105 -2.08 -19.13 4.98
C ARG A 105 -1.82 -18.63 3.56
N GLN A 106 -2.83 -18.16 2.84
CA GLN A 106 -2.67 -17.66 1.47
C GLN A 106 -1.96 -16.29 1.45
N ALA A 107 -2.30 -15.39 2.37
CA ALA A 107 -1.62 -14.11 2.54
C ALA A 107 -0.19 -14.29 3.03
N GLN A 108 0.03 -15.21 3.98
CA GLN A 108 1.36 -15.60 4.44
C GLN A 108 2.15 -16.26 3.31
N TYR A 109 1.54 -17.15 2.52
CA TYR A 109 2.16 -17.73 1.33
C TYR A 109 2.53 -16.66 0.29
N LEU A 110 1.66 -15.69 0.01
CA LEU A 110 1.97 -14.58 -0.90
C LEU A 110 3.09 -13.70 -0.35
N THR A 111 3.06 -13.43 0.96
CA THR A 111 4.10 -12.66 1.65
C THR A 111 5.42 -13.41 1.64
N GLU A 112 5.43 -14.71 1.91
CA GLU A 112 6.60 -15.58 1.87
C GLU A 112 7.12 -15.75 0.45
N ALA A 113 6.27 -15.95 -0.54
CA ALA A 113 6.66 -16.02 -1.95
C ALA A 113 7.22 -14.68 -2.45
N THR A 114 6.62 -13.56 -2.04
CA THR A 114 7.11 -12.21 -2.34
C THR A 114 8.44 -11.97 -1.63
N ASN A 115 8.56 -12.32 -0.35
CA ASN A 115 9.80 -12.21 0.42
C ASN A 115 10.88 -13.11 -0.12
N ALA A 116 10.57 -14.34 -0.54
CA ALA A 116 11.52 -15.27 -1.13
C ALA A 116 11.95 -14.80 -2.51
N SER A 117 11.03 -14.35 -3.35
CA SER A 117 11.34 -13.76 -4.67
C SER A 117 12.18 -12.49 -4.53
N LEU A 118 11.84 -11.63 -3.57
CA LEU A 118 12.60 -10.42 -3.25
C LEU A 118 13.96 -10.77 -2.66
N SER A 119 14.04 -11.69 -1.70
CA SER A 119 15.30 -12.12 -1.07
C SER A 119 16.21 -12.80 -2.09
N GLN A 120 15.68 -13.65 -2.96
CA GLN A 120 16.42 -14.27 -4.05
C GLN A 120 16.96 -13.22 -5.05
N SER A 121 16.16 -12.19 -5.33
CA SER A 121 16.58 -11.05 -6.15
C SER A 121 17.63 -10.18 -5.45
N LEU A 122 17.59 -10.10 -4.11
CA LEU A 122 18.55 -9.37 -3.27
C LEU A 122 19.86 -10.16 -3.02
N GLU A 123 19.79 -11.48 -2.89
CA GLU A 123 20.93 -12.40 -2.69
C GLU A 123 21.81 -12.49 -3.95
N THR A 124 21.19 -12.33 -5.12
CA THR A 124 21.91 -12.14 -6.40
C THR A 124 22.35 -10.69 -6.53
N TYR A 125 23.22 -10.21 -5.60
CA TYR A 125 23.66 -8.81 -5.40
C TYR A 125 23.40 -7.85 -6.58
N SER A 126 22.15 -7.37 -6.67
CA SER A 126 21.71 -6.33 -7.58
C SER A 126 21.44 -5.11 -6.73
N SER A 127 22.14 -4.01 -7.02
CA SER A 127 21.87 -2.73 -6.39
C SER A 127 20.51 -2.22 -6.87
N LEU A 128 19.50 -2.33 -6.01
CA LEU A 128 18.13 -1.88 -6.27
C LEU A 128 17.86 -0.55 -5.56
N TRP A 129 17.55 0.47 -6.36
CA TRP A 129 17.09 1.76 -5.85
C TRP A 129 15.58 1.90 -6.05
N VAL A 130 14.85 2.20 -4.99
CA VAL A 130 13.39 2.36 -4.98
C VAL A 130 13.04 3.74 -4.44
N ASN A 131 12.20 4.46 -5.17
CA ASN A 131 11.56 5.69 -4.73
C ASN A 131 10.04 5.59 -4.92
N LEU A 132 9.32 5.44 -3.83
CA LEU A 132 7.89 5.24 -3.79
C LEU A 132 7.24 6.43 -3.08
N SER A 133 6.40 7.17 -3.78
CA SER A 133 5.58 8.24 -3.22
C SER A 133 4.11 7.90 -3.51
N ILE A 134 3.34 7.61 -2.47
CA ILE A 134 1.93 7.23 -2.57
C ILE A 134 1.10 8.25 -1.79
N CYS A 135 0.25 9.01 -2.48
CA CYS A 135 -0.86 9.70 -1.83
C CYS A 135 -2.05 8.74 -1.81
N ALA A 136 -2.49 8.35 -0.61
CA ALA A 136 -3.61 7.44 -0.47
C ALA A 136 -4.92 8.11 -0.95
N PRO A 137 -5.92 7.32 -1.36
CA PRO A 137 -7.21 7.90 -1.73
C PRO A 137 -7.93 8.48 -0.51
N LYS A 138 -8.67 9.56 -0.75
CA LYS A 138 -9.65 10.12 0.20
C LYS A 138 -10.99 9.43 0.02
N PHE A 139 -11.63 9.07 1.11
CA PHE A 139 -12.99 8.53 1.09
C PHE A 139 -14.00 9.60 1.48
N LEU A 140 -15.04 9.75 0.66
CA LEU A 140 -16.17 10.64 0.87
C LEU A 140 -17.42 9.79 1.10
N ILE A 141 -18.02 9.88 2.28
CA ILE A 141 -19.19 9.09 2.67
C ILE A 141 -20.32 10.05 3.00
N PRO A 142 -21.12 10.49 2.01
CA PRO A 142 -22.29 11.32 2.26
C PRO A 142 -23.35 10.52 3.02
N CYS A 143 -23.99 11.12 4.02
CA CYS A 143 -25.10 10.47 4.74
C CYS A 143 -26.27 10.12 3.82
N ASP A 144 -26.49 10.91 2.76
CA ASP A 144 -27.46 10.64 1.70
C ASP A 144 -26.86 11.01 0.33
N LEU A 145 -26.93 10.10 -0.64
CA LEU A 145 -26.43 10.32 -1.99
C LEU A 145 -27.32 11.23 -2.84
N CYS A 146 -28.57 11.43 -2.44
CA CYS A 146 -29.57 12.19 -3.18
C CYS A 146 -29.84 13.59 -2.59
N ASP A 147 -29.33 13.88 -1.39
CA ASP A 147 -29.48 15.17 -0.71
C ASP A 147 -28.17 15.97 -0.68
N LYS A 148 -28.23 17.20 -1.19
CA LYS A 148 -27.10 18.12 -1.30
C LYS A 148 -26.70 18.71 0.05
N ASP A 149 -27.64 18.86 0.98
CA ASP A 149 -27.41 19.44 2.29
C ASP A 149 -27.02 18.37 3.34
N SER A 150 -26.86 17.12 2.90
CA SER A 150 -26.45 16.02 3.76
C SER A 150 -24.99 16.15 4.21
N SER A 151 -24.73 15.80 5.47
CA SER A 151 -23.38 15.76 6.01
C SER A 151 -22.54 14.70 5.30
N VAL A 152 -21.25 14.99 5.11
CA VAL A 152 -20.30 14.07 4.48
C VAL A 152 -19.20 13.72 5.47
N LEU A 153 -18.98 12.42 5.70
CA LEU A 153 -17.80 11.94 6.42
C LEU A 153 -16.62 11.85 5.44
N VAL A 154 -15.53 12.51 5.77
CA VAL A 154 -14.28 12.46 4.99
C VAL A 154 -13.25 11.65 5.77
N ALA A 155 -12.72 10.60 5.15
CA ALA A 155 -11.61 9.83 5.70
C ALA A 155 -10.39 9.97 4.79
N ASP A 156 -9.36 10.64 5.31
CA ASP A 156 -8.07 10.83 4.65
C ASP A 156 -7.04 9.87 5.27
N LEU A 157 -6.42 9.05 4.42
CA LEU A 157 -5.41 8.06 4.82
C LEU A 157 -3.97 8.60 4.73
N GLY A 158 -3.80 9.83 4.25
CA GLY A 158 -2.52 10.53 4.20
C GLY A 158 -1.59 10.10 3.08
N ARG A 159 -0.31 10.43 3.25
CA ARG A 159 0.75 10.17 2.27
C ARG A 159 1.79 9.20 2.85
N PHE A 160 2.22 8.25 2.03
CA PHE A 160 3.28 7.30 2.31
C PHE A 160 4.47 7.54 1.37
N GLU A 161 5.67 7.71 1.93
CA GLU A 161 6.91 7.89 1.16
C GLU A 161 7.95 6.86 1.63
N LEU A 162 8.57 6.18 0.67
CA LEU A 162 9.66 5.23 0.88
C LEU A 162 10.77 5.49 -0.13
N LYS A 163 11.98 5.73 0.38
CA LYS A 163 13.18 5.89 -0.45
C LYS A 163 14.29 5.00 0.08
N THR A 164 14.80 4.10 -0.74
CA THR A 164 15.95 3.27 -0.36
C THR A 164 17.24 4.05 -0.56
N GLN A 165 18.20 3.83 0.35
CA GLN A 165 19.57 4.28 0.18
C GLN A 165 20.41 3.07 -0.25
N LEU A 166 21.20 3.25 -1.30
CA LEU A 166 22.18 2.25 -1.70
C LEU A 166 23.34 2.34 -0.73
N ASN A 167 23.36 1.46 0.27
CA ASN A 167 24.50 1.38 1.17
C ASN A 167 25.69 0.73 0.44
N ASP A 168 26.89 1.27 0.68
CA ASP A 168 28.14 0.66 0.25
C ASP A 168 28.20 -0.80 0.72
N LYS A 169 28.64 -1.69 -0.17
CA LYS A 169 28.79 -3.13 0.08
C LYS A 169 29.57 -3.43 1.38
N GLU A 170 30.46 -2.53 1.82
CA GLU A 170 31.20 -2.63 3.08
C GLU A 170 30.36 -2.41 4.35
N ALA A 171 29.28 -1.63 4.29
CA ALA A 171 28.40 -1.35 5.43
C ALA A 171 27.53 -2.57 5.76
N MET A 172 27.04 -3.28 4.73
CA MET A 172 26.29 -4.53 4.87
C MET A 172 27.13 -5.63 5.51
N THR A 173 28.39 -5.78 5.11
CA THR A 173 29.33 -6.75 5.70
C THR A 173 29.56 -6.46 7.19
N LYS A 174 29.57 -5.18 7.63
CA LYS A 174 29.71 -4.83 9.05
C LYS A 174 28.44 -5.11 9.86
N VAL A 175 27.25 -4.91 9.29
CA VAL A 175 25.97 -5.19 9.94
C VAL A 175 25.74 -6.70 10.08
N VAL A 176 25.98 -7.48 9.03
CA VAL A 176 25.85 -8.96 9.05
C VAL A 176 26.81 -9.57 10.07
N ASN A 177 28.08 -9.16 10.06
CA ASN A 177 29.07 -9.64 11.05
C ASN A 177 28.73 -9.23 12.50
N LYS A 178 28.01 -8.12 12.70
CA LYS A 178 27.56 -7.68 14.02
C LYS A 178 26.33 -8.46 14.50
N VAL A 179 25.40 -8.76 13.59
CA VAL A 179 24.21 -9.58 13.87
C VAL A 179 24.60 -11.03 14.18
N GLU A 180 25.58 -11.61 13.46
CA GLU A 180 26.11 -12.95 13.75
C GLU A 180 26.86 -13.03 15.09
N LYS A 181 27.56 -11.97 15.49
CA LYS A 181 28.33 -11.97 16.75
C LYS A 181 27.51 -11.64 17.99
N GLU A 182 26.47 -10.82 17.89
CA GLU A 182 25.78 -10.28 19.06
C GLU A 182 24.34 -10.80 19.24
N GLY A 183 23.75 -11.46 18.24
CA GLY A 183 22.37 -11.97 18.28
C GLY A 183 21.35 -10.84 18.40
N TYR A 184 20.51 -10.66 17.38
CA TYR A 184 19.51 -9.59 17.38
C TYR A 184 18.50 -9.75 18.53
N LYS A 185 18.63 -8.93 19.58
CA LYS A 185 17.64 -8.82 20.66
C LYS A 185 16.60 -7.80 20.26
N ILE A 186 15.39 -8.26 19.95
CA ILE A 186 14.21 -7.39 19.80
C ILE A 186 14.00 -6.67 21.14
N PRO A 187 13.98 -5.33 21.20
CA PRO A 187 13.54 -4.64 22.39
C PRO A 187 12.04 -4.92 22.59
N LEU A 188 11.68 -5.88 23.45
CA LEU A 188 10.30 -6.02 23.88
C LEU A 188 9.92 -4.77 24.68
N ASP A 189 9.03 -3.93 24.15
CA ASP A 189 8.36 -2.91 24.96
C ASP A 189 7.43 -3.62 25.95
N LYS A 190 7.82 -3.62 27.22
CA LYS A 190 7.09 -4.28 28.31
C LYS A 190 5.67 -3.71 28.50
N ARG A 191 5.35 -2.55 27.90
CA ARG A 191 4.01 -1.94 27.90
C ARG A 191 3.04 -2.63 26.94
N LEU A 192 3.55 -3.42 25.98
CA LEU A 192 2.74 -4.18 25.03
C LEU A 192 2.41 -5.60 25.52
N LEU A 193 2.88 -5.97 26.72
CA LEU A 193 2.50 -7.23 27.34
C LEU A 193 1.12 -7.07 27.99
N PRO A 194 0.14 -7.95 27.67
CA PRO A 194 -1.15 -7.92 28.35
C PRO A 194 -0.92 -8.13 29.86
N SER A 195 -1.55 -7.28 30.67
CA SER A 195 -1.49 -7.36 32.13
C SER A 195 -2.09 -8.71 32.57
N ARG A 196 -1.23 -9.67 32.88
CA ARG A 196 -1.64 -10.96 33.38
C ARG A 196 -2.09 -10.79 34.84
N ASN A 197 -3.38 -10.52 35.04
CA ASN A 197 -4.00 -10.71 36.36
C ASN A 197 -4.00 -12.20 36.65
N ILE A 198 -3.07 -12.64 37.50
CA ILE A 198 -3.09 -13.96 38.10
C ILE A 198 -3.96 -13.82 39.35
N PRO A 199 -5.14 -14.47 39.42
CA PRO A 199 -5.87 -14.57 40.67
C PRO A 199 -5.01 -15.35 41.66
N THR A 200 -4.73 -14.76 42.82
CA THR A 200 -4.24 -15.51 43.97
C THR A 200 -5.44 -16.15 44.63
N ASP A 201 -5.60 -17.46 44.41
CA ASP A 201 -6.08 -18.45 45.38
C ASP A 201 -5.72 -19.86 44.88
#